data_AF-A0A935WK63-F1
#
_entry.id   AF-A0A935WK63-F1
#
_cell.length_a   1.000
_cell.length_b   1.000
_cell.length_c   1.000
_cell.angle_alpha   90.00
_cell.angle_beta   90.00
_cell.angle_gamma   90.00
#
_symmetry.space_group_name_H-M   'P 1'
#
loop_
_entity.id
_entity.type
_entity.pdbx_description
1 polymer ?
#
loop_
_entity_poly.entity_id
_entity_poly.type
_entity_poly.pdbx_seq_one_letter_code
_entity_poly.pdbx_strand_id
1 'polypeptide(L)'
;MRIVAGTLAGRELTSPTDGRVRPTAETVRAGMLDLVGPAVAGARVLDLFAGTGALGLEALSRGAARADFVEFRPASLHALKTNIARLKLKRCCRVFNKDALRFIEDPRPLRPGLRRPAV
;
A
#
# COMPACT_ATOMS: atom_id res chain seq x y z
N MET A 1 6.43 9.96 9.36
CA MET A 1 5.53 8.79 9.24
C MET A 1 6.39 7.56 9.09
N ARG A 2 6.08 6.47 9.79
CA ARG A 2 6.76 5.18 9.69
C ARG A 2 5.78 4.02 9.59
N ILE A 3 6.31 2.84 9.28
CA ILE A 3 5.64 1.56 9.48
C ILE A 3 5.60 1.24 10.99
N VAL A 4 4.45 0.84 11.49
CA VAL A 4 4.19 0.68 12.93
C VAL A 4 4.52 -0.74 13.42
N ALA A 5 4.10 -1.77 12.69
CA ALA A 5 4.18 -3.17 13.11
C ALA A 5 4.55 -4.12 11.96
N GLY A 6 4.86 -5.37 12.30
CA GLY A 6 5.26 -6.40 11.36
C GLY A 6 6.75 -6.37 10.99
N THR A 7 7.12 -7.04 9.91
CA THR A 7 8.51 -7.29 9.50
C THR A 7 9.30 -6.04 9.09
N LEU A 8 8.61 -4.94 8.83
CA LEU A 8 9.17 -3.65 8.41
C LEU A 8 8.96 -2.54 9.46
N ALA A 9 8.54 -2.89 10.68
CA ALA A 9 8.30 -1.93 11.76
C ALA A 9 9.50 -0.98 11.98
N GLY A 10 9.20 0.30 12.25
CA GLY A 10 10.20 1.34 12.47
C GLY A 10 10.76 2.00 11.21
N ARG A 11 10.53 1.43 10.02
CA ARG A 11 11.04 2.02 8.77
C ARG A 11 10.27 3.29 8.40
N GLU A 12 10.99 4.35 8.08
CA GLU A 12 10.42 5.63 7.68
C GLU A 12 9.79 5.59 6.28
N LEU A 13 8.71 6.35 6.12
CA LEU A 13 8.04 6.59 4.86
C LEU A 13 8.27 8.03 4.41
N THR A 14 8.60 8.18 3.14
CA THR A 14 8.59 9.47 2.43
C THR A 14 7.16 9.97 2.30
N SER A 15 6.96 11.27 2.54
CA SER A 15 5.71 11.99 2.30
C SER A 15 5.94 13.16 1.34
N PRO A 16 4.91 13.56 0.56
CA PRO A 16 4.92 14.80 -0.21
C PRO A 16 5.17 16.01 0.68
N THR A 17 5.94 16.98 0.18
CA THR A 17 6.27 18.23 0.86
C THR A 17 5.24 19.34 0.63
N ASP A 18 4.25 19.12 -0.24
CA ASP A 18 3.31 20.16 -0.71
C ASP A 18 2.19 20.50 0.29
N GLY A 19 2.21 19.94 1.50
CA GLY A 19 1.28 20.24 2.60
C GLY A 19 -0.17 19.84 2.36
N ARG A 20 -0.53 19.39 1.16
CA ARG A 20 -1.90 19.01 0.76
C ARG A 20 -2.27 17.61 1.23
N VAL A 21 -1.29 16.79 1.58
CA VAL A 21 -1.50 15.45 2.10
C VAL A 21 -1.48 15.51 3.61
N ARG A 22 -2.66 15.38 4.23
CA ARG A 22 -2.75 15.12 5.67
C ARG A 22 -2.51 13.63 5.91
N PRO A 23 -1.38 13.24 6.49
CA PRO A 23 -1.11 11.84 6.76
C PRO A 23 -2.14 11.27 7.74
N THR A 24 -2.70 10.09 7.43
CA THR A 24 -3.44 9.30 8.42
C THR A 24 -2.51 9.02 9.60
N ALA A 25 -2.98 9.31 10.81
CA ALA A 25 -2.22 9.10 12.02
C ALA A 25 -1.78 7.63 12.14
N GLU A 26 -0.56 7.41 12.62
CA GLU A 26 0.02 6.07 12.77
C GLU A 26 -0.85 5.17 13.65
N THR A 27 -1.41 5.72 14.73
CA THR A 27 -2.31 5.02 15.66
C THR A 27 -3.63 4.61 14.99
N VAL A 28 -4.20 5.46 14.13
CA VAL A 28 -5.42 5.15 13.39
C VAL A 28 -5.17 4.01 12.38
N ARG A 29 -4.05 4.08 11.64
CA ARG A 29 -3.65 2.99 10.73
C ARG A 29 -3.45 1.67 11.46
N ALA A 30 -2.73 1.73 12.58
CA ALA A 30 -2.42 0.55 13.38
C ALA A 30 -3.70 -0.08 13.92
N GLY A 31 -4.56 0.70 14.57
CA GLY A 31 -5.85 0.22 15.10
C GLY A 31 -6.75 -0.36 14.01
N MET A 32 -6.82 0.26 12.83
CA MET A 32 -7.58 -0.28 11.70
C MET A 32 -7.08 -1.68 11.29
N LEU A 33 -5.76 -1.86 11.19
CA LEU A 33 -5.18 -3.16 10.81
C LEU A 33 -5.16 -4.18 11.95
N ASP A 34 -5.18 -3.74 13.21
CA ASP A 34 -5.34 -4.63 14.36
C ASP A 34 -6.75 -5.23 14.36
N LEU A 35 -7.79 -4.43 14.06
CA LEU A 35 -9.18 -4.90 13.95
C LEU A 35 -9.36 -6.00 12.90
N VAL A 36 -8.68 -5.89 11.75
CA VAL A 36 -8.75 -6.88 10.67
C VAL A 36 -7.57 -7.87 10.66
N GLY A 37 -6.71 -7.82 11.69
CA GLY A 37 -5.41 -8.50 11.73
C GLY A 37 -5.41 -9.96 11.30
N PRO A 38 -6.32 -10.82 11.80
CA PRO A 38 -6.40 -12.23 11.40
C PRO A 38 -6.61 -12.44 9.89
N ALA A 39 -7.27 -11.49 9.21
CA ALA A 39 -7.52 -11.54 7.78
C ALA A 39 -6.39 -10.93 6.92
N VAL A 40 -5.39 -10.27 7.52
CA VAL A 40 -4.30 -9.61 6.78
C VAL A 40 -3.24 -10.60 6.31
N ALA A 41 -2.91 -11.60 7.13
CA ALA A 41 -1.88 -12.58 6.79
C ALA A 41 -2.23 -13.34 5.50
N GLY A 42 -1.33 -13.30 4.51
CA GLY A 42 -1.55 -13.92 3.19
C GLY A 42 -2.53 -13.19 2.27
N ALA A 43 -3.12 -12.07 2.71
CA ALA A 43 -4.15 -11.36 1.95
C ALA A 43 -3.62 -10.70 0.67
N ARG A 44 -4.56 -10.43 -0.25
CA ARG A 44 -4.36 -9.48 -1.34
C ARG A 44 -5.07 -8.19 -0.98
N VAL A 45 -4.32 -7.11 -0.81
CA VAL A 45 -4.83 -5.81 -0.39
C VAL A 45 -5.00 -4.92 -1.61
N LEU A 46 -6.09 -4.16 -1.65
CA LEU A 46 -6.32 -3.08 -2.60
C LEU A 46 -6.45 -1.77 -1.83
N ASP A 47 -5.55 -0.82 -2.12
CA ASP A 47 -5.52 0.51 -1.51
C ASP A 47 -5.93 1.53 -2.57
N LEU A 48 -7.22 1.90 -2.58
CA LEU A 48 -7.85 2.70 -3.65
C LEU A 48 -7.46 4.18 -3.65
N PHE A 49 -7.07 4.71 -2.49
CA PHE A 49 -6.64 6.10 -2.33
C PHE A 49 -5.28 6.10 -1.66
N ALA A 50 -4.33 5.45 -2.33
CA ALA A 50 -3.11 4.98 -1.68
C ALA A 50 -2.26 6.10 -1.09
N GLY A 51 -2.27 7.31 -1.67
CA GLY A 51 -1.42 8.40 -1.22
C GLY A 51 0.05 7.98 -1.27
N THR A 52 0.70 7.96 -0.10
CA THR A 52 2.09 7.51 0.07
C THR A 52 2.25 5.99 0.16
N GLY A 53 1.13 5.25 0.13
CA GLY A 53 1.04 3.79 0.28
C GLY A 53 1.03 3.31 1.72
N ALA A 54 0.96 4.21 2.70
CA ALA A 54 1.26 3.85 4.07
C ALA A 54 0.37 2.74 4.64
N LEU A 55 -0.91 2.66 4.25
CA LEU A 55 -1.81 1.59 4.70
C LEU A 55 -1.49 0.26 4.02
N GLY A 56 -1.45 0.20 2.69
CA GLY A 56 -1.09 -1.04 1.99
C GLY A 56 0.32 -1.55 2.33
N LEU A 57 1.29 -0.66 2.57
CA LEU A 57 2.64 -1.03 2.99
C LEU A 57 2.68 -1.58 4.43
N GLU A 58 1.88 -1.02 5.33
CA GLU A 58 1.69 -1.55 6.69
C GLU A 58 1.06 -2.95 6.66
N ALA A 59 0.07 -3.16 5.78
CA ALA A 59 -0.52 -4.48 5.59
C ALA A 59 0.50 -5.51 5.07
N LEU A 60 1.36 -5.13 4.12
CA LEU A 60 2.47 -5.97 3.67
C LEU A 60 3.46 -6.28 4.80
N SER A 61 3.81 -5.29 5.63
CA SER A 61 4.66 -5.49 6.80
C SER A 61 4.09 -6.53 7.75
N ARG A 62 2.76 -6.53 7.93
CA ARG A 62 1.97 -7.45 8.76
C ARG A 62 1.67 -8.80 8.09
N GLY A 63 2.21 -9.07 6.91
CA GLY A 63 2.16 -10.38 6.27
C GLY A 63 1.16 -10.52 5.13
N ALA A 64 0.56 -9.44 4.62
CA ALA A 64 -0.18 -9.50 3.37
C ALA A 64 0.73 -10.01 2.22
N ALA A 65 0.20 -10.86 1.35
CA ALA A 65 0.97 -11.45 0.26
C ALA A 65 1.23 -10.46 -0.87
N ARG A 66 0.26 -9.57 -1.15
CA ARG A 66 0.34 -8.58 -2.23
C ARG A 66 -0.45 -7.32 -1.88
N ALA A 67 -0.03 -6.18 -2.45
CA ALA A 67 -0.78 -4.94 -2.39
C ALA A 67 -0.86 -4.28 -3.78
N ASP A 68 -2.09 -3.98 -4.20
CA ASP A 68 -2.42 -3.16 -5.34
C ASP A 68 -2.72 -1.74 -4.86
N PHE A 69 -2.05 -0.73 -5.41
CA PHE A 69 -2.20 0.67 -5.03
C PHE A 69 -2.77 1.47 -6.19
N VAL A 70 -3.78 2.29 -5.92
CA VAL A 70 -4.36 3.22 -6.90
C VAL A 70 -4.12 4.65 -6.42
N GLU A 71 -3.44 5.44 -7.25
CA GLU A 71 -3.09 6.82 -6.95
C GLU A 71 -2.79 7.56 -8.25
N PHE A 72 -3.28 8.80 -8.40
CA PHE A 72 -3.07 9.61 -9.62
C PHE A 72 -2.40 10.97 -9.37
N ARG A 73 -2.31 11.43 -8.13
CA ARG A 73 -1.67 12.69 -7.75
C ARG A 73 -0.15 12.54 -7.88
N PRO A 74 0.54 13.37 -8.70
CA PRO A 74 1.95 13.17 -9.00
C PRO A 74 2.88 13.08 -7.78
N ALA A 75 2.71 13.99 -6.80
CA ALA A 75 3.56 14.02 -5.60
C ALA A 75 3.38 12.76 -4.73
N SER A 76 2.13 12.34 -4.50
CA SER A 76 1.79 11.12 -3.77
C SER A 76 2.29 9.88 -4.49
N LEU A 77 2.06 9.80 -5.81
CA LEU A 77 2.52 8.70 -6.66
C LEU A 77 4.05 8.55 -6.63
N HIS A 78 4.77 9.67 -6.63
CA HIS A 78 6.23 9.67 -6.48
C HIS A 78 6.64 9.13 -5.10
N ALA A 79 6.04 9.63 -4.02
CA ALA A 79 6.32 9.16 -2.66
C ALA A 79 6.02 7.66 -2.49
N LEU A 80 4.88 7.18 -3.01
CA LEU A 80 4.49 5.77 -3.04
C LEU A 80 5.54 4.90 -3.72
N LYS A 81 5.95 5.26 -4.94
CA LYS A 81 6.97 4.51 -5.70
C LYS A 81 8.31 4.50 -4.97
N THR A 82 8.70 5.61 -4.37
CA THR A 82 9.92 5.74 -3.55
C THR A 82 9.86 4.84 -2.33
N ASN A 83 8.73 4.82 -1.60
CA ASN A 83 8.54 3.95 -0.43
C ASN A 83 8.60 2.46 -0.80
N ILE A 84 7.91 2.05 -1.87
CA ILE A 84 7.96 0.67 -2.37
C ILE A 84 9.40 0.26 -2.71
N ALA A 85 10.17 1.15 -3.35
CA ALA A 85 11.56 0.89 -3.71
C ALA A 85 12.47 0.79 -2.47
N ARG A 86 12.37 1.74 -1.53
CA ARG A 86 13.16 1.78 -0.28
C ARG A 86 12.91 0.55 0.59
N LEU A 87 11.67 0.08 0.65
CA LEU A 87 11.28 -1.12 1.40
C LEU A 87 11.53 -2.43 0.64
N LYS A 88 12.04 -2.37 -0.60
CA LYS A 88 12.31 -3.54 -1.47
C LYS A 88 11.07 -4.41 -1.74
N LEU A 89 9.88 -3.81 -1.77
CA LEU A 89 8.59 -4.51 -1.93
C LEU A 89 8.10 -4.58 -3.39
N LYS A 90 8.91 -4.18 -4.37
CA LYS A 90 8.51 -4.12 -5.80
C LYS A 90 7.87 -5.41 -6.34
N ARG A 91 8.24 -6.59 -5.83
CA ARG A 91 7.73 -7.89 -6.32
C ARG A 91 6.31 -8.23 -5.85
N CYS A 92 5.88 -7.68 -4.71
CA CYS A 92 4.55 -7.90 -4.15
C CYS A 92 3.62 -6.68 -4.32
N CYS A 93 4.14 -5.55 -4.79
CA CYS A 93 3.37 -4.34 -5.07
C CYS A 93 3.04 -4.19 -6.56
N ARG A 94 1.87 -3.62 -6.86
CA ARG A 94 1.55 -3.07 -8.18
C ARG A 94 0.89 -1.71 -8.00
N VAL A 95 1.23 -0.76 -8.88
CA VAL A 95 0.77 0.61 -8.79
C VAL A 95 0.01 0.97 -10.05
N PHE A 96 -1.21 1.49 -9.88
CA PHE A 96 -2.07 1.98 -10.93
C PHE A 96 -2.14 3.50 -10.86
N ASN A 97 -1.61 4.16 -11.89
CA ASN A 97 -1.73 5.62 -12.05
C ASN A 97 -3.11 5.96 -12.62
N LYS A 98 -4.15 5.91 -11.78
CA LYS A 98 -5.55 6.11 -12.14
C LYS A 98 -6.32 6.76 -10.99
N ASP A 99 -7.39 7.46 -11.35
CA ASP A 99 -8.42 7.85 -10.40
C ASP A 99 -9.11 6.60 -9.83
N ALA A 100 -9.39 6.61 -8.53
CA ALA A 100 -9.93 5.46 -7.79
C ALA A 100 -11.33 5.06 -8.26
N LEU A 101 -12.20 6.04 -8.52
CA LEU A 101 -13.57 5.81 -8.93
C LEU A 101 -13.61 5.25 -10.36
N ARG A 102 -12.80 5.82 -11.26
CA ARG A 102 -12.62 5.27 -12.61
C ARG A 102 -11.95 3.89 -12.61
N PHE A 103 -11.13 3.60 -11.61
CA PHE A 103 -10.48 2.29 -11.48
C PHE A 103 -11.48 1.19 -11.14
N ILE A 104 -12.43 1.45 -10.23
CA ILE A 104 -13.44 0.45 -9.82
C ILE A 104 -14.52 0.22 -10.89
N GLU A 105 -14.73 1.17 -11.79
CA GLU A 105 -15.65 1.02 -12.94
C GLU A 105 -15.08 0.12 -14.04
N ASP A 106 -13.77 -0.17 -14.04
CA ASP A 106 -13.13 -1.00 -15.06
C ASP A 106 -13.53 -2.47 -14.87
N PRO A 107 -14.33 -3.07 -15.78
CA PRO A 107 -14.84 -4.43 -15.60
C PRO A 107 -13.75 -5.50 -15.75
N ARG A 108 -12.54 -5.10 -16.14
CA ARG A 108 -11.42 -6.04 -16.27
C ARG A 108 -10.99 -6.48 -14.87
N PRO A 109 -10.96 -7.79 -14.59
CA PRO A 109 -10.51 -8.26 -13.29
C PRO A 109 -9.06 -7.83 -13.06
N LEU A 110 -8.72 -7.58 -11.80
CA LEU A 110 -7.33 -7.41 -11.37
C LEU A 110 -6.58 -8.72 -11.61
N ARG A 111 -6.08 -8.90 -12.84
CA ARG A 111 -5.36 -10.09 -13.27
C ARG A 111 -4.23 -10.30 -12.27
N PRO A 112 -4.19 -11.42 -11.53
CA PRO A 112 -3.04 -11.72 -10.71
C PRO A 112 -1.82 -11.72 -11.62
N GLY A 113 -0.78 -10.95 -11.29
CA GLY A 113 0.52 -11.12 -11.93
C GLY A 113 0.91 -12.58 -11.75
N LEU A 114 1.02 -13.29 -12.87
CA LEU A 114 1.34 -14.70 -12.94
C LEU A 114 2.65 -14.99 -12.19
N ARG A 115 2.53 -15.72 -11.08
CA ARG A 115 3.35 -16.86 -10.63
C ARG A 115 3.21 -16.95 -9.10
N ARG A 116 2.52 -18.02 -8.67
CA ARG A 116 2.85 -18.68 -7.40
C ARG A 116 4.33 -19.07 -7.50
N PRO A 117 5.17 -18.88 -6.45
CA PRO A 117 6.39 -19.67 -6.39
C PRO A 117 5.96 -21.14 -6.42
N ALA A 118 6.49 -21.90 -7.38
CA ALA A 118 6.42 -23.34 -7.30
C ALA A 118 7.09 -23.73 -5.98
N VAL A 119 6.37 -24.49 -5.16
CA VAL A 119 6.97 -25.36 -4.15
C VAL A 119 7.88 -26.37 -4.84
#